data_AF-A0A7W6FZC0-F1
#
_entry.id   AF-A0A7W6FZC0-F1
#
_cell.length_a   1.000
_cell.length_b   1.000
_cell.length_c   1.000
_cell.angle_alpha   90.00
_cell.angle_beta   90.00
_cell.angle_gamma   90.00
#
_symmetry.space_group_name_H-M   'P 1'
#
loop_
_entity.id
_entity.type
_entity.pdbx_description
1 polymer ?
#
loop_
_entity_poly.entity_id
_entity_poly.type
_entity_poly.pdbx_seq_one_letter_code
_entity_poly.pdbx_strand_id
1 'polypeptide(L)'
;MSSADNDPFQQSVAVGRLRKLKSMNLAEDLGGGRYRLADGMEETLRRMGERGDIIRVMQHELTARRLDRAGVERVIASELREPIVGKLISRGFSDEHRDRHYMMVDGIDGRVHYVDIGRGDVVQSVPENATVRIEPKKAGVTQADRTIDTIARANGGRYSVDLHLAHDPQANEAFAASHVRRLEAMRRVGAGPERSEDGSWAITDDHLARAETYAVRQQRDRPLAVSVMSRTPVAELAGKEAPTWLDRELSEGNGSPVRDAGFGREVRAALAARRQWLVEQQLADPDGAVLRFRQGAIDMLRQRELRQTGEQLADRICKPFASVGIGERIEGVIARRVDLEGGCYALVERSRDFTLVPWRDVLERNMGKAASGIMRADGISWQFGRGRAGPSIS
;
A
#
# COMPACT_ATOMS: atom_id res chain seq x y z
N MET A 1 22.52 46.18 -23.82
CA MET A 1 23.03 46.70 -22.54
C MET A 1 22.08 47.79 -22.09
N SER A 2 21.25 47.52 -21.07
CA SER A 2 20.35 48.50 -20.47
C SER A 2 20.95 48.96 -19.15
N SER A 3 20.98 50.27 -18.96
CA SER A 3 21.63 51.03 -17.89
C SER A 3 20.92 50.93 -16.54
N ALA A 4 20.71 49.71 -16.05
CA ALA A 4 20.31 49.40 -14.68
C ALA A 4 21.32 48.49 -13.94
N ASP A 5 22.44 48.13 -14.59
CA ASP A 5 23.30 46.99 -14.21
C ASP A 5 24.60 47.36 -13.44
N ASN A 6 24.72 48.60 -12.94
CA ASN A 6 25.95 49.13 -12.31
C ASN A 6 25.79 49.43 -10.80
N ASP A 7 25.13 48.55 -10.05
CA ASP A 7 25.20 48.57 -8.58
C ASP A 7 26.37 47.68 -8.11
N PRO A 8 27.45 48.24 -7.51
CA PRO A 8 28.58 47.46 -6.99
C PRO A 8 28.15 46.36 -6.01
N PHE A 9 27.06 46.58 -5.28
CA PHE A 9 26.49 45.59 -4.38
C PHE A 9 25.92 44.40 -5.15
N GLN A 10 25.10 44.65 -6.18
CA GLN A 10 24.54 43.58 -7.03
C GLN A 10 25.64 42.79 -7.75
N GLN A 11 26.69 43.48 -8.21
CA GLN A 11 27.84 42.84 -8.84
C GLN A 11 28.60 41.93 -7.84
N SER A 12 28.76 42.35 -6.59
CA SER A 12 29.36 41.52 -5.53
C SER A 12 28.54 40.27 -5.22
N VAL A 13 27.21 40.39 -5.18
CA VAL A 13 26.28 39.28 -4.95
C VAL A 13 26.27 38.31 -6.12
N ALA A 14 26.27 38.80 -7.36
CA ALA A 14 26.32 37.99 -8.57
C ALA A 14 27.61 37.17 -8.66
N VAL A 15 28.76 37.79 -8.37
CA VAL A 15 30.07 37.10 -8.30
C VAL A 15 30.08 36.05 -7.19
N GLY A 16 29.51 36.35 -6.02
CA GLY A 16 29.35 35.39 -4.93
C GLY A 16 28.50 34.18 -5.32
N ARG A 17 27.36 34.42 -5.99
CA ARG A 17 26.49 33.35 -6.53
C ARG A 17 27.24 32.50 -7.55
N LEU A 18 27.94 33.10 -8.52
CA LEU A 18 28.70 32.37 -9.54
C LEU A 18 29.80 31.50 -8.93
N ARG A 19 30.52 31.98 -7.91
CA ARG A 19 31.49 31.17 -7.16
C ARG A 19 30.83 29.98 -6.47
N LYS A 20 29.65 30.18 -5.85
CA LYS A 20 28.89 29.10 -5.22
C LYS A 20 28.44 28.06 -6.25
N LEU A 21 27.94 28.49 -7.41
CA LEU A 21 27.53 27.61 -8.51
C LEU A 21 28.71 26.82 -9.07
N LYS A 22 29.87 27.46 -9.25
CA LYS A 22 31.14 26.82 -9.63
C LYS A 22 31.54 25.73 -8.63
N SER A 23 31.44 26.00 -7.33
CA SER A 23 31.72 24.99 -6.29
C SER A 23 30.79 23.78 -6.31
N MET A 24 29.63 23.90 -6.95
CA MET A 24 28.64 22.83 -7.12
C MET A 24 28.69 22.19 -8.52
N ASN A 25 29.69 22.53 -9.34
CA ASN A 25 29.80 22.12 -10.75
C ASN A 25 28.59 22.53 -11.62
N LEU A 26 27.89 23.60 -11.22
CA LEU A 26 26.74 24.17 -11.97
C LEU A 26 27.10 25.40 -12.79
N ALA A 27 28.35 25.86 -12.68
CA ALA A 27 28.90 26.92 -13.51
C ALA A 27 30.39 26.63 -13.81
N GLU A 28 30.77 26.75 -15.07
CA GLU A 28 32.14 26.68 -15.55
C GLU A 28 32.68 28.10 -15.77
N ASP A 29 33.90 28.35 -15.31
CA ASP A 29 34.56 29.64 -15.45
C ASP A 29 35.35 29.68 -16.77
N LEU A 30 34.94 30.53 -17.70
CA LEU A 30 35.57 30.68 -19.01
C LEU A 30 36.64 31.78 -19.03
N GLY A 31 36.92 32.40 -17.88
CA GLY A 31 37.83 33.53 -17.77
C GLY A 31 37.24 34.88 -18.21
N GLY A 32 37.87 35.97 -17.75
CA GLY A 32 37.44 37.33 -18.08
C GLY A 32 36.04 37.71 -17.55
N GLY A 33 35.62 37.12 -16.42
CA GLY A 33 34.30 37.35 -15.82
C GLY A 33 33.14 36.64 -16.52
N ARG A 34 33.42 35.77 -17.50
CA ARG A 34 32.40 34.99 -18.21
C ARG A 34 32.27 33.58 -17.61
N TYR A 35 31.04 33.14 -17.45
CA TYR A 35 30.70 31.81 -16.94
C TYR A 35 29.75 31.11 -17.91
N ARG A 36 29.90 29.79 -18.05
CA ARG A 36 28.92 28.91 -18.69
C ARG A 36 28.13 28.21 -17.61
N LEU A 37 26.81 28.40 -17.58
CA LEU A 37 25.95 27.67 -16.67
C LEU A 37 25.70 26.26 -17.20
N ALA A 38 25.59 25.29 -16.29
CA ALA A 38 25.25 23.92 -16.67
C ALA A 38 23.82 23.84 -17.21
N ASP A 39 23.59 22.98 -18.20
CA ASP A 39 22.24 22.67 -18.65
C ASP A 39 21.44 22.01 -17.51
N GLY A 40 20.16 22.35 -17.38
CA GLY A 40 19.31 21.82 -16.30
C GLY A 40 19.70 22.29 -14.89
N MET A 41 20.48 23.37 -14.77
CA MET A 41 20.89 23.95 -13.50
C MET A 41 19.72 24.30 -12.58
N GLU A 42 18.66 24.90 -13.13
CA GLU A 42 17.47 25.28 -12.35
C GLU A 42 16.82 24.05 -11.69
N GLU A 43 16.62 22.98 -12.46
CA GLU A 43 16.11 21.69 -11.97
C GLU A 43 17.01 21.12 -10.86
N THR A 44 18.33 21.21 -11.05
CA THR A 44 19.30 20.69 -10.08
C THR A 44 19.25 21.48 -8.77
N LEU A 45 19.24 22.81 -8.84
CA LEU A 45 19.12 23.67 -7.67
C LEU A 45 17.80 23.47 -6.94
N ARG A 46 16.69 23.30 -7.67
CA ARG A 46 15.38 23.00 -7.09
C ARG A 46 15.41 21.70 -6.30
N ARG A 47 15.92 20.61 -6.90
CA ARG A 47 16.06 19.30 -6.24
C ARG A 47 16.96 19.36 -5.01
N MET A 48 18.03 20.16 -5.06
CA MET A 48 18.90 20.39 -3.90
C MET A 48 18.18 21.14 -2.77
N GLY A 49 17.40 22.17 -3.10
CA GLY A 49 16.55 22.89 -2.16
C GLY A 49 15.53 21.97 -1.49
N GLU A 50 14.74 21.24 -2.29
CA GLU A 50 13.76 20.26 -1.82
C GLU A 50 14.40 19.21 -0.89
N ARG A 51 15.57 18.68 -1.27
CA ARG A 51 16.31 17.75 -0.41
C ARG A 51 16.73 18.40 0.91
N GLY A 52 17.17 19.65 0.89
CA GLY A 52 17.51 20.41 2.11
C GLY A 52 16.30 20.59 3.03
N ASP A 53 15.13 20.87 2.47
CA ASP A 53 13.86 20.98 3.19
C ASP A 53 13.47 19.66 3.85
N ILE A 54 13.55 18.56 3.09
CA ILE A 54 13.30 17.22 3.62
C ILE A 54 14.24 16.90 4.78
N ILE A 55 15.54 17.20 4.66
CA ILE A 55 16.51 16.96 5.75
C ILE A 55 16.12 17.72 7.01
N ARG A 56 15.67 18.98 6.88
CA ARG A 56 15.21 19.78 8.02
C ARG A 56 13.96 19.17 8.68
N VAL A 57 12.99 18.72 7.88
CA VAL A 57 11.80 18.01 8.37
C VAL A 57 12.22 16.74 9.12
N MET A 58 13.07 15.90 8.52
CA MET A 58 13.55 14.67 9.17
C MET A 58 14.25 14.97 10.49
N GLN A 59 15.12 15.98 10.53
CA GLN A 59 15.82 16.38 11.76
C GLN A 59 14.82 16.80 12.85
N HIS A 60 13.87 17.67 12.51
CA HIS A 60 12.84 18.13 13.44
C HIS A 60 12.06 16.96 14.05
N GLU A 61 11.56 16.07 13.18
CA GLU A 61 10.72 14.93 13.58
C GLU A 61 11.48 13.90 14.43
N LEU A 62 12.75 13.63 14.08
CA LEU A 62 13.61 12.71 14.83
C LEU A 62 14.00 13.28 16.20
N THR A 63 14.32 14.56 16.28
CA THR A 63 14.60 15.22 17.57
C THR A 63 13.37 15.23 18.46
N ALA A 64 12.20 15.58 17.93
CA ALA A 64 10.94 15.63 18.68
C ALA A 64 10.57 14.28 19.32
N ARG A 65 10.83 13.18 18.61
CA ARG A 65 10.52 11.81 19.07
C ARG A 65 11.70 11.11 19.76
N ARG A 66 12.80 11.83 20.03
CA ARG A 66 14.04 11.30 20.63
C ARG A 66 14.62 10.09 19.87
N LEU A 67 14.44 10.08 18.56
CA LEU A 67 14.99 9.10 17.63
C LEU A 67 16.31 9.56 17.01
N ASP A 68 16.79 10.76 17.37
CA ASP A 68 18.08 11.30 16.95
C ASP A 68 19.20 10.58 17.71
N ARG A 69 19.72 9.51 17.09
CA ARG A 69 20.81 8.68 17.60
C ARG A 69 21.98 8.74 16.63
N ALA A 70 23.20 8.77 17.17
CA ALA A 70 24.41 8.83 16.36
C ALA A 70 24.49 7.62 15.42
N GLY A 71 24.73 7.87 14.13
CA GLY A 71 24.88 6.81 13.11
C GLY A 71 23.60 6.34 12.42
N VAL A 72 22.44 6.99 12.61
CA VAL A 72 21.26 6.72 11.77
C VAL A 72 21.52 7.19 10.36
N GLU A 73 21.64 6.23 9.44
CA GLU A 73 21.64 6.53 8.02
C GLU A 73 20.23 6.96 7.59
N ARG A 74 20.15 8.12 6.96
CA ARG A 74 18.91 8.73 6.48
C ARG A 74 18.82 8.52 4.98
N VAL A 75 17.73 7.91 4.54
CA VAL A 75 17.48 7.63 3.13
C VAL A 75 16.34 8.52 2.66
N ILE A 76 16.61 9.40 1.70
CA ILE A 76 15.59 10.15 0.97
C ILE A 76 15.49 9.47 -0.38
N ALA A 77 14.47 8.62 -0.54
CA ALA A 77 14.26 7.87 -1.77
C ALA A 77 13.32 8.65 -2.69
N SER A 78 13.85 9.12 -3.82
CA SER A 78 13.02 9.60 -4.92
C SER A 78 12.31 8.44 -5.63
N GLU A 79 12.96 7.27 -5.65
CA GLU A 79 12.42 6.01 -6.17
C GLU A 79 12.84 4.87 -5.24
N LEU A 80 11.86 4.13 -4.74
CA LEU A 80 12.12 2.95 -3.94
C LEU A 80 12.42 1.75 -4.85
N ARG A 81 13.46 0.98 -4.54
CA ARG A 81 13.83 -0.22 -5.34
C ARG A 81 13.45 -1.53 -4.65
N GLU A 82 13.56 -1.57 -3.33
CA GLU A 82 13.29 -2.73 -2.50
C GLU A 82 12.17 -2.42 -1.51
N PRO A 83 11.33 -3.41 -1.14
CA PRO A 83 10.34 -3.22 -0.10
C PRO A 83 10.97 -2.77 1.23
N ILE A 84 10.33 -1.82 1.90
CA ILE A 84 10.68 -1.41 3.26
C ILE A 84 9.63 -1.97 4.20
N VAL A 85 10.06 -2.64 5.26
CA VAL A 85 9.23 -2.89 6.44
C VAL A 85 9.74 -1.99 7.56
N GLY A 86 8.84 -1.29 8.24
CA GLY A 86 9.25 -0.39 9.31
C GLY A 86 8.11 0.21 10.10
N LYS A 87 8.46 0.95 11.14
CA LYS A 87 7.54 1.69 11.99
C LYS A 87 7.28 3.07 11.42
N LEU A 88 6.02 3.42 11.24
CA LEU A 88 5.64 4.77 10.83
C LEU A 88 6.01 5.77 11.95
N ILE A 89 6.88 6.72 11.62
CA ILE A 89 7.24 7.82 12.52
C ILE A 89 6.24 8.97 12.33
N SER A 90 6.04 9.40 11.09
CA SER A 90 5.08 10.43 10.74
C SER A 90 4.70 10.41 9.27
N ARG A 91 3.58 11.06 8.97
CA ARG A 91 3.08 11.31 7.62
C ARG A 91 2.79 12.81 7.51
N GLY A 92 3.19 13.43 6.41
CA GLY A 92 2.95 14.84 6.16
C GLY A 92 2.77 15.14 4.69
N PHE A 93 2.66 16.42 4.35
CA PHE A 93 2.62 16.89 2.97
C PHE A 93 4.05 17.05 2.43
N SER A 94 4.32 16.49 1.25
CA SER A 94 5.54 16.76 0.49
C SER A 94 5.33 17.92 -0.50
N ASP A 95 4.10 18.12 -0.96
CA ASP A 95 3.67 19.24 -1.80
C ASP A 95 2.18 19.49 -1.55
N GLU A 96 1.86 20.53 -0.78
CA GLU A 96 0.49 20.88 -0.41
C GLU A 96 -0.36 21.27 -1.63
N HIS A 97 0.24 21.95 -2.62
CA HIS A 97 -0.47 22.39 -3.82
C HIS A 97 -0.87 21.23 -4.72
N ARG A 98 -0.09 20.15 -4.71
CA ARG A 98 -0.36 18.93 -5.50
C ARG A 98 -0.97 17.79 -4.70
N ASP A 99 -1.35 18.05 -3.45
CA ASP A 99 -1.87 17.05 -2.50
C ASP A 99 -0.97 15.80 -2.44
N ARG A 100 0.36 16.01 -2.44
CA ARG A 100 1.32 14.92 -2.31
C ARG A 100 1.73 14.76 -0.87
N HIS A 101 1.89 13.50 -0.47
CA HIS A 101 2.26 13.14 0.89
C HIS A 101 3.59 12.41 0.92
N TYR A 102 4.27 12.52 2.06
CA TYR A 102 5.38 11.65 2.41
C TYR A 102 5.03 10.76 3.60
N MET A 103 5.78 9.67 3.74
CA MET A 103 5.86 8.90 4.97
C MET A 103 7.32 8.84 5.43
N MET A 104 7.54 9.02 6.73
CA MET A 104 8.82 8.80 7.36
C MET A 104 8.76 7.52 8.20
N VAL A 105 9.64 6.57 7.92
CA VAL A 105 9.59 5.20 8.46
C VAL A 105 10.93 4.82 9.08
N ASP A 106 10.93 4.33 10.32
CA ASP A 106 12.09 3.68 10.93
C ASP A 106 12.12 2.22 10.47
N GLY A 107 13.03 1.90 9.54
CA GLY A 107 13.11 0.62 8.88
C GLY A 107 13.69 -0.47 9.77
N ILE A 108 13.28 -1.72 9.51
CA ILE A 108 13.94 -2.89 10.13
C ILE A 108 15.40 -3.03 9.72
N ASP A 109 15.82 -2.37 8.63
CA ASP A 109 17.20 -2.26 8.18
C ASP A 109 18.06 -1.29 9.01
N GLY A 110 17.46 -0.65 10.03
CA GLY A 110 18.12 0.29 10.93
C GLY A 110 18.26 1.71 10.38
N ARG A 111 17.66 1.99 9.21
CA ARG A 111 17.69 3.29 8.55
C ARG A 111 16.35 4.01 8.70
N VAL A 112 16.37 5.34 8.67
CA VAL A 112 15.14 6.14 8.59
C VAL A 112 14.91 6.54 7.14
N HIS A 113 13.78 6.13 6.60
CA HIS A 113 13.38 6.35 5.21
C HIS A 113 12.36 7.48 5.14
N TYR A 114 12.65 8.49 4.33
CA TYR A 114 11.67 9.44 3.83
C TYR A 114 11.27 9.00 2.42
N VAL A 115 9.99 8.71 2.23
CA VAL A 115 9.44 8.26 0.95
C VAL A 115 8.25 9.12 0.53
N ASP A 116 8.25 9.57 -0.72
CA ASP A 116 7.08 10.20 -1.34
C ASP A 116 6.08 9.11 -1.74
N ILE A 117 4.89 9.15 -1.16
CA ILE A 117 3.83 8.15 -1.38
C ILE A 117 2.84 8.55 -2.48
N GLY A 118 3.07 9.68 -3.14
CA GLY A 118 2.20 10.22 -4.17
C GLY A 118 1.00 10.97 -3.58
N ARG A 119 -0.14 10.90 -4.27
CA ARG A 119 -1.35 11.63 -3.86
C ARG A 119 -1.93 11.13 -2.53
N GLY A 120 -2.42 12.06 -1.72
CA GLY A 120 -2.86 11.80 -0.35
C GLY A 120 -4.07 10.88 -0.21
N ASP A 121 -5.03 11.01 -1.14
CA ASP A 121 -6.26 10.22 -1.21
C ASP A 121 -6.03 8.72 -1.43
N VAL A 122 -4.82 8.33 -1.83
CA VAL A 122 -4.49 6.97 -2.24
C VAL A 122 -4.11 6.08 -1.06
N VAL A 123 -3.41 6.65 -0.07
CA VAL A 123 -2.94 5.91 1.10
C VAL A 123 -3.89 6.22 2.24
N GLN A 124 -4.54 5.18 2.78
CA GLN A 124 -5.41 5.31 3.94
C GLN A 124 -4.66 5.92 5.14
N SER A 125 -5.39 6.51 6.08
CA SER A 125 -4.78 6.99 7.32
C SER A 125 -4.14 5.82 8.06
N VAL A 126 -2.85 5.96 8.38
CA VAL A 126 -2.08 4.99 9.13
C VAL A 126 -1.68 5.65 10.45
N PRO A 127 -2.00 5.05 11.61
CA PRO A 127 -1.63 5.65 12.89
C PRO A 127 -0.11 5.63 13.07
N GLU A 128 0.41 6.64 13.79
CA GLU A 128 1.81 6.63 14.21
C GLU A 128 2.15 5.34 14.99
N ASN A 129 3.41 4.90 14.89
CA ASN A 129 3.91 3.65 15.46
C ASN A 129 3.37 2.36 14.85
N ALA A 130 2.45 2.43 13.88
CA ALA A 130 2.05 1.26 13.11
C ALA A 130 3.24 0.67 12.35
N THR A 131 3.27 -0.65 12.25
CA THR A 131 4.18 -1.35 11.34
C THR A 131 3.60 -1.35 9.95
N VAL A 132 4.35 -0.83 8.98
CA VAL A 132 3.96 -0.75 7.58
C VAL A 132 4.95 -1.49 6.70
N ARG A 133 4.45 -1.99 5.57
CA ARG A 133 5.22 -2.45 4.44
C ARG A 133 4.99 -1.49 3.28
N ILE A 134 6.07 -0.97 2.71
CA ILE A 134 6.07 -0.04 1.58
C ILE A 134 6.77 -0.73 0.42
N GLU A 135 6.06 -0.89 -0.70
CA GLU A 135 6.56 -1.60 -1.88
C GLU A 135 6.53 -0.68 -3.10
N PRO A 136 7.58 -0.68 -3.94
CA PRO A 136 7.55 0.07 -5.18
C PRO A 136 6.55 -0.55 -6.16
N LYS A 137 5.69 0.29 -6.75
CA LYS A 137 4.85 -0.14 -7.86
C LYS A 137 5.66 -0.12 -9.14
N LYS A 138 5.65 -1.23 -9.88
CA LYS A 138 6.23 -1.29 -11.21
C LYS A 138 5.24 -0.71 -12.23
N ALA A 139 5.65 0.34 -12.94
CA ALA A 139 4.94 0.75 -14.14
C ALA A 139 5.23 -0.25 -15.27
N GLY A 140 4.21 -0.58 -16.05
CA GLY A 140 4.37 -1.38 -17.24
C GLY A 140 3.04 -1.83 -17.83
N VAL A 141 3.13 -2.32 -19.06
CA VAL A 141 2.03 -2.98 -19.77
C VAL A 141 1.59 -4.20 -18.98
N THR A 142 0.33 -4.21 -18.58
CA THR A 142 -0.28 -5.31 -17.81
C THR A 142 -0.71 -6.45 -18.72
N GLN A 143 -0.99 -7.61 -18.14
CA GLN A 143 -1.53 -8.74 -18.90
C GLN A 143 -2.88 -8.40 -19.56
N ALA A 144 -3.71 -7.59 -18.90
CA ALA A 144 -4.98 -7.11 -19.46
C ALA A 144 -4.76 -6.32 -20.75
N ASP A 145 -3.77 -5.41 -20.81
CA ASP A 145 -3.45 -4.65 -22.04
C ASP A 145 -3.06 -5.59 -23.19
N ARG A 146 -2.25 -6.61 -22.90
CA ARG A 146 -1.81 -7.60 -23.90
C ARG A 146 -2.97 -8.44 -24.42
N THR A 147 -3.88 -8.84 -23.53
CA THR A 147 -5.08 -9.60 -23.89
C THR A 147 -6.02 -8.75 -24.75
N ILE A 148 -6.24 -7.47 -24.38
CA ILE A 148 -7.03 -6.53 -25.17
C ILE A 148 -6.43 -6.35 -26.57
N ASP A 149 -5.13 -6.08 -26.65
CA ASP A 149 -4.38 -5.91 -27.90
C ASP A 149 -4.49 -7.14 -28.81
N THR A 150 -4.33 -8.34 -28.22
CA THR A 150 -4.41 -9.62 -28.95
C THR A 150 -5.80 -9.86 -29.53
N ILE A 151 -6.85 -9.68 -28.71
CA ILE A 151 -8.24 -9.85 -29.15
C ILE A 151 -8.58 -8.80 -30.21
N ALA A 152 -8.15 -7.55 -30.03
CA ALA A 152 -8.43 -6.50 -30.99
C ALA A 152 -7.77 -6.75 -32.34
N ARG A 153 -6.50 -7.17 -32.36
CA ARG A 153 -5.79 -7.52 -33.62
C ARG A 153 -6.48 -8.66 -34.36
N ALA A 154 -7.00 -9.66 -33.64
CA ALA A 154 -7.78 -10.75 -34.25
C ALA A 154 -9.13 -10.28 -34.83
N ASN A 155 -9.62 -9.12 -34.42
CA ASN A 155 -10.95 -8.60 -34.77
C ASN A 155 -10.89 -7.22 -35.46
N GLY A 156 -9.83 -6.96 -36.24
CA GLY A 156 -9.71 -5.74 -37.05
C GLY A 156 -9.60 -4.46 -36.23
N GLY A 157 -8.90 -4.51 -35.09
CA GLY A 157 -8.70 -3.37 -34.19
C GLY A 157 -9.87 -3.08 -33.24
N ARG A 158 -10.81 -4.02 -33.08
CA ARG A 158 -11.99 -3.83 -32.22
C ARG A 158 -12.00 -4.75 -31.01
N TYR A 159 -12.31 -4.18 -29.84
CA TYR A 159 -12.52 -4.93 -28.61
C TYR A 159 -13.94 -4.73 -28.07
N SER A 160 -14.61 -5.82 -27.70
CA SER A 160 -15.86 -5.81 -26.94
C SER A 160 -15.91 -7.02 -26.00
N VAL A 161 -16.87 -7.04 -25.08
CA VAL A 161 -17.08 -8.21 -24.21
C VAL A 161 -17.43 -9.44 -25.04
N ASP A 162 -18.28 -9.30 -26.06
CA ASP A 162 -18.67 -10.41 -26.93
C ASP A 162 -17.48 -10.97 -27.71
N LEU A 163 -16.63 -10.10 -28.26
CA LEU A 163 -15.40 -10.51 -28.95
C LEU A 163 -14.42 -11.19 -28.00
N HIS A 164 -14.40 -10.79 -26.73
CA HIS A 164 -13.58 -11.44 -25.71
C HIS A 164 -14.07 -12.86 -25.43
N LEU A 165 -15.38 -13.03 -25.17
CA LEU A 165 -15.96 -14.34 -24.86
C LEU A 165 -15.92 -15.29 -26.06
N ALA A 166 -16.00 -14.76 -27.28
CA ALA A 166 -15.81 -15.54 -28.50
C ALA A 166 -14.35 -16.02 -28.67
N HIS A 167 -13.37 -15.24 -28.21
CA HIS A 167 -11.95 -15.58 -28.31
C HIS A 167 -11.50 -16.53 -27.21
N ASP A 168 -11.98 -16.36 -25.98
CA ASP A 168 -11.70 -17.23 -24.83
C ASP A 168 -13.01 -17.73 -24.20
N PRO A 169 -13.47 -18.94 -24.57
CA PRO A 169 -14.68 -19.55 -24.01
C PRO A 169 -14.59 -19.90 -22.52
N GLN A 170 -13.38 -19.90 -21.93
CA GLN A 170 -13.20 -20.13 -20.49
C GLN A 170 -13.30 -18.83 -19.68
N ALA A 171 -13.24 -17.67 -20.34
CA ALA A 171 -13.43 -16.38 -19.69
C ALA A 171 -14.89 -16.19 -19.28
N ASN A 172 -15.09 -15.52 -18.13
CA ASN A 172 -16.41 -15.07 -17.72
C ASN A 172 -16.61 -13.58 -18.03
N GLU A 173 -17.88 -13.17 -18.07
CA GLU A 173 -18.25 -11.79 -18.39
C GLU A 173 -17.63 -10.77 -17.42
N ALA A 174 -17.50 -11.11 -16.13
CA ALA A 174 -16.89 -10.23 -15.14
C ALA A 174 -15.39 -9.96 -15.41
N PHE A 175 -14.68 -10.96 -15.93
CA PHE A 175 -13.30 -10.84 -16.38
C PHE A 175 -13.19 -9.94 -17.61
N ALA A 176 -14.01 -10.16 -18.64
CA ALA A 176 -14.07 -9.29 -19.82
C ALA A 176 -14.47 -7.84 -19.47
N ALA A 177 -15.41 -7.65 -18.54
CA ALA A 177 -15.82 -6.34 -18.02
C ALA A 177 -14.70 -5.64 -17.21
N SER A 178 -13.73 -6.38 -16.66
CA SER A 178 -12.55 -5.79 -16.03
C SER A 178 -11.65 -5.07 -17.04
N HIS A 179 -11.53 -5.60 -18.27
CA HIS A 179 -10.82 -4.97 -19.37
C HIS A 179 -11.53 -3.71 -19.86
N VAL A 180 -12.87 -3.72 -19.95
CA VAL A 180 -13.64 -2.51 -20.29
C VAL A 180 -13.41 -1.40 -19.26
N ARG A 181 -13.42 -1.72 -17.95
CA ARG A 181 -13.11 -0.75 -16.89
C ARG A 181 -11.70 -0.17 -17.02
N ARG A 182 -10.74 -1.01 -17.43
CA ARG A 182 -9.36 -0.57 -17.69
C ARG A 182 -9.27 0.40 -18.87
N LEU A 183 -9.94 0.10 -19.99
CA LEU A 183 -10.00 0.97 -21.17
C LEU A 183 -10.66 2.32 -20.86
N GLU A 184 -11.76 2.29 -20.10
CA GLU A 184 -12.44 3.51 -19.65
C GLU A 184 -11.57 4.35 -18.71
N ALA A 185 -10.79 3.71 -17.82
CA ALA A 185 -9.84 4.42 -16.97
C ALA A 185 -8.73 5.13 -17.79
N MET A 186 -8.20 4.47 -18.82
CA MET A 186 -7.23 5.07 -19.74
C MET A 186 -7.87 6.24 -20.52
N ARG A 187 -9.10 6.07 -21.01
CA ARG A 187 -9.84 7.08 -21.80
C ARG A 187 -10.06 8.35 -21.00
N ARG A 188 -10.48 8.22 -19.73
CA ARG A 188 -10.74 9.35 -18.83
C ARG A 188 -9.56 10.30 -18.63
N VAL A 189 -8.33 9.81 -18.79
CA VAL A 189 -7.12 10.64 -18.61
C VAL A 189 -6.46 11.03 -19.94
N GLY A 190 -7.14 10.79 -21.07
CA GLY A 190 -6.68 11.13 -22.42
C GLY A 190 -5.63 10.16 -22.99
N ALA A 191 -5.37 9.03 -22.34
CA ALA A 191 -4.37 8.05 -22.76
C ALA A 191 -5.00 6.77 -23.37
N GLY A 192 -6.33 6.66 -23.39
CA GLY A 192 -7.04 5.44 -23.79
C GLY A 192 -7.75 5.51 -25.14
N PRO A 193 -8.06 4.33 -25.71
CA PRO A 193 -8.76 4.22 -26.99
C PRO A 193 -10.15 4.85 -26.95
N GLU A 194 -10.66 5.16 -28.14
CA GLU A 194 -12.01 5.70 -28.30
C GLU A 194 -13.05 4.59 -28.17
N ARG A 195 -14.22 4.97 -27.66
CA ARG A 195 -15.38 4.08 -27.55
C ARG A 195 -16.34 4.40 -28.68
N SER A 196 -16.65 3.39 -29.48
CA SER A 196 -17.60 3.44 -30.58
C SER A 196 -19.05 3.55 -30.06
N GLU A 197 -19.97 3.99 -30.92
CA GLU A 197 -21.39 4.13 -30.60
C GLU A 197 -22.07 2.79 -30.26
N ASP A 198 -21.60 1.69 -30.85
CA ASP A 198 -22.04 0.32 -30.56
C ASP A 198 -21.52 -0.24 -29.22
N GLY A 199 -20.73 0.55 -28.48
CA GLY A 199 -20.15 0.18 -27.20
C GLY A 199 -18.82 -0.58 -27.30
N SER A 200 -18.35 -0.90 -28.52
CA SER A 200 -17.02 -1.46 -28.78
C SER A 200 -15.91 -0.41 -28.61
N TRP A 201 -14.67 -0.88 -28.57
CA TRP A 201 -13.48 -0.06 -28.39
C TRP A 201 -12.58 -0.15 -29.61
N ALA A 202 -12.17 1.00 -30.15
CA ALA A 202 -11.23 1.10 -31.24
C ALA A 202 -9.79 1.06 -30.70
N ILE A 203 -9.14 -0.10 -30.79
CA ILE A 203 -7.79 -0.35 -30.31
C ILE A 203 -6.81 -0.17 -31.47
N THR A 204 -6.01 0.88 -31.38
CA THR A 204 -4.97 1.24 -32.35
C THR A 204 -3.69 0.42 -32.15
N ASP A 205 -2.83 0.33 -33.17
CA ASP A 205 -1.58 -0.45 -33.10
C ASP A 205 -0.60 0.02 -32.01
N ASP A 206 -0.69 1.29 -31.62
CA ASP A 206 0.08 1.90 -30.54
C ASP A 206 -0.52 1.67 -29.14
N HIS A 207 -1.58 0.87 -29.00
CA HIS A 207 -2.28 0.65 -27.73
C HIS A 207 -1.35 0.28 -26.57
N LEU A 208 -0.36 -0.59 -26.82
CA LEU A 208 0.60 -0.99 -25.80
C LEU A 208 1.52 0.18 -25.37
N ALA A 209 1.94 1.04 -26.30
CA ALA A 209 2.73 2.24 -26.00
C ALA A 209 1.90 3.26 -25.20
N ARG A 210 0.60 3.38 -25.53
CA ARG A 210 -0.34 4.21 -24.78
C ARG A 210 -0.61 3.66 -23.37
N ALA A 211 -0.71 2.34 -23.24
CA ALA A 211 -0.83 1.65 -21.95
C ALA A 211 0.42 1.85 -21.07
N GLU A 212 1.61 1.82 -21.66
CA GLU A 212 2.86 2.13 -20.97
C GLU A 212 2.90 3.59 -20.48
N THR A 213 2.56 4.55 -21.35
CA THR A 213 2.47 5.97 -20.99
C THR A 213 1.48 6.20 -19.86
N TYR A 214 0.32 5.53 -19.92
CA TYR A 214 -0.68 5.55 -18.85
C TYR A 214 -0.13 4.96 -17.54
N ALA A 215 0.60 3.84 -17.59
CA ALA A 215 1.19 3.21 -16.43
C ALA A 215 2.26 4.09 -15.76
N VAL A 216 3.13 4.74 -16.53
CA VAL A 216 4.14 5.69 -16.02
C VAL A 216 3.45 6.87 -15.33
N ARG A 217 2.39 7.43 -15.94
CA ARG A 217 1.62 8.52 -15.33
C ARG A 217 0.98 8.08 -14.00
N GLN A 218 0.38 6.88 -13.98
CA GLN A 218 -0.21 6.32 -12.76
C GLN A 218 0.83 6.10 -11.65
N GLN A 219 2.02 5.60 -12.01
CA GLN A 219 3.11 5.41 -11.07
C GLN A 219 3.59 6.75 -10.49
N ARG A 220 3.61 7.84 -11.26
CA ARG A 220 3.97 9.16 -10.71
C ARG A 220 2.97 9.66 -9.67
N ASP A 221 1.67 9.41 -9.88
CA ASP A 221 0.63 9.75 -8.92
C ASP A 221 0.57 8.77 -7.73
N ARG A 222 1.03 7.52 -7.93
CA ARG A 222 0.96 6.40 -6.98
C ARG A 222 2.23 5.55 -7.04
N PRO A 223 3.40 6.07 -6.62
CA PRO A 223 4.68 5.39 -6.82
C PRO A 223 4.83 4.14 -5.95
N LEU A 224 4.14 4.12 -4.82
CA LEU A 224 4.28 3.11 -3.78
C LEU A 224 2.93 2.45 -3.45
N ALA A 225 2.99 1.18 -3.04
CA ALA A 225 1.93 0.51 -2.32
C ALA A 225 2.28 0.50 -0.84
N VAL A 226 1.37 0.98 0.01
CA VAL A 226 1.54 1.00 1.47
C VAL A 226 0.52 0.06 2.08
N SER A 227 1.01 -0.93 2.81
CA SER A 227 0.21 -1.92 3.52
C SER A 227 0.48 -1.84 5.01
N VAL A 228 -0.57 -1.76 5.83
CA VAL A 228 -0.43 -1.79 7.30
C VAL A 228 -0.30 -3.25 7.73
N MET A 229 0.85 -3.61 8.29
CA MET A 229 1.09 -4.95 8.84
C MET A 229 0.55 -5.09 10.26
N SER A 230 0.67 -4.02 11.06
CA SER A 230 0.10 -3.96 12.40
C SER A 230 -0.17 -2.51 12.78
N ARG A 231 -1.34 -2.25 13.38
CA ARG A 231 -1.63 -0.96 14.04
C ARG A 231 -1.16 -0.95 15.50
N THR A 232 -0.79 -2.11 16.03
CA THR A 232 -0.31 -2.26 17.40
C THR A 232 1.21 -2.03 17.43
N PRO A 233 1.75 -1.30 18.41
CA PRO A 233 3.19 -1.19 18.60
C PRO A 233 3.85 -2.57 18.71
N VAL A 234 5.00 -2.76 18.05
CA VAL A 234 5.66 -4.08 17.94
C VAL A 234 5.98 -4.70 19.31
N ALA A 235 6.28 -3.87 20.30
CA ALA A 235 6.59 -4.32 21.66
C ALA A 235 5.42 -5.05 22.34
N GLU A 236 4.18 -4.73 21.96
CA GLU A 236 2.98 -5.35 22.52
C GLU A 236 2.59 -6.66 21.80
N LEU A 237 3.14 -6.90 20.60
CA LEU A 237 2.79 -8.08 19.80
C LEU A 237 3.27 -9.40 20.39
N ALA A 238 4.30 -9.37 21.25
CA ALA A 238 4.88 -10.57 21.84
C ALA A 238 3.84 -11.41 22.60
N GLY A 239 3.06 -10.77 23.48
CA GLY A 239 2.04 -11.43 24.28
C GLY A 239 0.64 -11.43 23.69
N LYS A 240 0.47 -10.95 22.45
CA LYS A 240 -0.87 -10.74 21.88
C LYS A 240 -1.53 -12.08 21.53
N GLU A 241 -2.73 -12.33 22.05
CA GLU A 241 -3.50 -13.56 21.78
C GLU A 241 -4.19 -13.55 20.40
N ALA A 242 -3.44 -13.19 19.37
CA ALA A 242 -3.87 -13.13 17.99
C ALA A 242 -2.75 -13.61 17.06
N PRO A 243 -3.05 -14.05 15.83
CA PRO A 243 -2.03 -14.20 14.80
C PRO A 243 -1.42 -12.83 14.51
N THR A 244 -0.09 -12.75 14.48
CA THR A 244 0.65 -11.52 14.18
C THR A 244 1.57 -11.73 12.98
N TRP A 245 2.04 -10.64 12.38
CA TRP A 245 3.04 -10.75 11.31
C TRP A 245 4.38 -11.34 11.80
N LEU A 246 4.69 -11.25 13.10
CA LEU A 246 5.87 -11.88 13.70
C LEU A 246 5.83 -13.40 13.57
N ASP A 247 4.63 -14.00 13.61
CA ASP A 247 4.46 -15.45 13.51
C ASP A 247 4.92 -15.96 12.12
N ARG A 248 4.66 -15.19 11.06
CA ARG A 248 5.16 -15.48 9.70
C ARG A 248 6.68 -15.42 9.65
N GLU A 249 7.28 -14.34 10.16
CA GLU A 249 8.75 -14.16 10.18
C GLU A 249 9.45 -15.28 10.96
N LEU A 250 8.87 -15.72 12.07
CA LEU A 250 9.39 -16.84 12.88
C LEU A 250 9.33 -18.19 12.14
N SER A 251 8.34 -18.39 11.27
CA SER A 251 8.18 -19.63 10.49
C SER A 251 8.99 -19.67 9.19
N GLU A 252 9.20 -18.52 8.54
CA GLU A 252 9.86 -18.47 7.24
C GLU A 252 11.39 -18.51 7.39
N GLY A 253 11.94 -18.10 8.55
CA GLY A 253 13.36 -18.21 8.88
C GLY A 253 14.32 -17.38 8.00
N ASN A 254 13.82 -16.74 6.94
CA ASN A 254 14.55 -16.09 5.86
C ASN A 254 14.12 -14.64 5.61
N GLY A 255 13.47 -13.99 6.58
CA GLY A 255 13.07 -12.58 6.49
C GLY A 255 14.27 -11.67 6.21
N SER A 256 14.02 -10.48 5.62
CA SER A 256 15.05 -9.48 5.36
C SER A 256 15.93 -9.26 6.61
N PRO A 257 17.25 -9.11 6.47
CA PRO A 257 18.15 -9.01 7.62
C PRO A 257 17.78 -7.80 8.48
N VAL A 258 17.04 -8.06 9.56
CA VAL A 258 16.65 -7.07 10.56
C VAL A 258 17.92 -6.52 11.19
N ARG A 259 18.29 -5.26 11.13
CA ARG A 259 19.48 -4.76 11.84
C ARG A 259 19.20 -4.58 13.32
N ASP A 260 20.22 -4.78 14.16
CA ASP A 260 20.11 -4.50 15.60
C ASP A 260 20.27 -2.99 15.90
N ALA A 261 19.40 -2.19 15.29
CA ALA A 261 19.37 -0.75 15.42
C ALA A 261 17.93 -0.24 15.24
N GLY A 262 17.47 0.65 16.13
CA GLY A 262 16.18 1.33 16.01
C GLY A 262 15.03 0.36 16.04
N PHE A 263 14.07 0.55 15.13
CA PHE A 263 12.96 -0.37 14.98
C PHE A 263 13.39 -1.81 14.70
N GLY A 264 14.50 -2.04 13.99
CA GLY A 264 15.03 -3.40 13.81
C GLY A 264 15.39 -4.09 15.14
N ARG A 265 15.92 -3.36 16.12
CA ARG A 265 16.16 -3.88 17.48
C ARG A 265 14.86 -4.22 18.19
N GLU A 266 13.88 -3.33 18.12
CA GLU A 266 12.55 -3.55 18.71
C GLU A 266 11.90 -4.82 18.12
N VAL A 267 11.98 -5.01 16.81
CA VAL A 267 11.49 -6.21 16.11
C VAL A 267 12.24 -7.47 16.57
N ARG A 268 13.58 -7.44 16.67
CA ARG A 268 14.34 -8.60 17.16
C ARG A 268 13.94 -8.98 18.58
N ALA A 269 13.77 -8.00 19.47
CA ALA A 269 13.32 -8.23 20.83
C ALA A 269 11.91 -8.82 20.86
N ALA A 270 10.99 -8.28 20.05
CA ALA A 270 9.62 -8.76 19.94
C ALA A 270 9.56 -10.19 19.35
N LEU A 271 10.37 -10.52 18.34
CA LEU A 271 10.48 -11.87 17.78
C LEU A 271 10.95 -12.88 18.84
N ALA A 272 11.99 -12.53 19.62
CA ALA A 272 12.50 -13.39 20.69
C ALA A 272 11.44 -13.62 21.77
N ALA A 273 10.80 -12.55 22.25
CA ALA A 273 9.74 -12.63 23.24
C ALA A 273 8.50 -13.38 22.73
N ARG A 274 8.10 -13.14 21.48
CA ARG A 274 6.97 -13.82 20.82
C ARG A 274 7.23 -15.32 20.71
N ARG A 275 8.44 -15.72 20.31
CA ARG A 275 8.84 -17.14 20.26
C ARG A 275 8.69 -17.79 21.64
N GLN A 276 9.24 -17.17 22.67
CA GLN A 276 9.15 -17.69 24.04
C GLN A 276 7.69 -17.83 24.48
N TRP A 277 6.89 -16.79 24.25
CA TRP A 277 5.45 -16.81 24.58
C TRP A 277 4.72 -17.95 23.85
N LEU A 278 4.95 -18.15 22.56
CA LEU A 278 4.32 -19.25 21.80
C LEU A 278 4.68 -20.64 22.33
N VAL A 279 5.93 -20.83 22.79
CA VAL A 279 6.38 -22.09 23.42
C VAL A 279 5.71 -22.27 24.78
N GLU A 280 5.70 -21.24 25.62
CA GLU A 280 5.06 -21.27 26.95
C GLU A 280 3.56 -21.53 26.85
N GLN A 281 2.89 -20.96 25.84
CA GLN A 281 1.48 -21.20 25.53
C GLN A 281 1.22 -22.56 24.87
N GLN A 282 2.25 -23.38 24.69
CA GLN A 282 2.15 -24.70 24.06
C GLN A 282 1.63 -24.65 22.61
N LEU A 283 1.87 -23.54 21.91
CA LEU A 283 1.47 -23.29 20.52
C LEU A 283 2.59 -23.57 19.52
N ALA A 284 3.84 -23.63 19.99
CA ALA A 284 5.01 -23.95 19.18
C ALA A 284 5.94 -24.93 19.90
N ASP A 285 6.79 -25.59 19.13
CA ASP A 285 7.82 -26.47 19.67
C ASP A 285 9.05 -25.66 20.12
N PRO A 286 9.72 -26.06 21.21
CA PRO A 286 10.86 -25.31 21.77
C PRO A 286 12.12 -25.38 20.91
N ASP A 287 12.22 -26.37 20.01
CA ASP A 287 13.47 -26.75 19.35
C ASP A 287 13.53 -26.31 17.88
N GLY A 288 14.61 -25.61 17.52
CA GLY A 288 14.95 -25.29 16.13
C GLY A 288 15.29 -23.81 15.88
N ALA A 289 16.08 -23.54 14.84
CA ALA A 289 16.38 -22.17 14.40
C ALA A 289 15.13 -21.47 13.81
N VAL A 290 14.28 -22.26 13.14
CA VAL A 290 12.97 -21.85 12.62
C VAL A 290 11.90 -22.37 13.56
N LEU A 291 10.93 -21.52 13.90
CA LEU A 291 9.85 -21.90 14.81
C LEU A 291 8.88 -22.85 14.10
N ARG A 292 8.61 -24.01 14.71
CA ARG A 292 7.57 -24.93 14.24
C ARG A 292 6.31 -24.73 15.09
N PHE A 293 5.23 -24.36 14.43
CA PHE A 293 3.92 -24.29 15.05
C PHE A 293 3.34 -25.68 15.24
N ARG A 294 2.69 -25.91 16.38
CA ARG A 294 1.89 -27.12 16.58
C ARG A 294 0.65 -27.06 15.69
N GLN A 295 0.07 -28.23 15.42
CA GLN A 295 -1.11 -28.34 14.58
C GLN A 295 -2.27 -27.47 15.13
N GLY A 296 -2.83 -26.61 14.28
CA GLY A 296 -3.96 -25.73 14.63
C GLY A 296 -3.60 -24.51 15.48
N ALA A 297 -2.33 -24.27 15.82
CA ALA A 297 -1.93 -23.16 16.71
C ALA A 297 -2.37 -21.78 16.21
N ILE A 298 -2.19 -21.50 14.90
CA ILE A 298 -2.62 -20.24 14.29
C ILE A 298 -4.14 -20.09 14.31
N ASP A 299 -4.88 -21.18 14.10
CA ASP A 299 -6.35 -21.15 14.14
C ASP A 299 -6.86 -20.90 15.57
N MET A 300 -6.20 -21.48 16.58
CA MET A 300 -6.49 -21.20 17.98
C MET A 300 -6.26 -19.72 18.32
N LEU A 301 -5.15 -19.12 17.89
CA LEU A 301 -4.89 -17.69 18.07
C LEU A 301 -5.97 -16.84 17.39
N ARG A 302 -6.37 -17.21 16.17
CA ARG A 302 -7.45 -16.50 15.45
C ARG A 302 -8.78 -16.58 16.20
N GLN A 303 -9.11 -17.74 16.75
CA GLN A 303 -10.33 -17.91 17.56
C GLN A 303 -10.27 -17.09 18.86
N ARG A 304 -9.10 -17.03 19.54
CA ARG A 304 -8.91 -16.19 20.74
C ARG A 304 -9.12 -14.71 20.42
N GLU A 305 -8.53 -14.21 19.35
CA GLU A 305 -8.69 -12.83 18.89
C GLU A 305 -10.16 -12.49 18.58
N LEU A 306 -10.84 -13.37 17.83
CA LEU A 306 -12.25 -13.16 17.46
C LEU A 306 -13.16 -13.16 18.67
N ARG A 307 -12.94 -14.07 19.63
CA ARG A 307 -13.70 -14.11 20.87
C ARG A 307 -13.49 -12.85 21.71
N GLN A 308 -12.24 -12.46 21.94
CA GLN A 308 -11.92 -11.26 22.72
C GLN A 308 -12.51 -9.99 22.07
N THR A 309 -12.36 -9.84 20.75
CA THR A 309 -12.93 -8.71 20.02
C THR A 309 -14.45 -8.75 20.04
N GLY A 310 -15.05 -9.92 19.83
CA GLY A 310 -16.49 -10.12 19.87
C GLY A 310 -17.08 -9.73 21.22
N GLU A 311 -16.48 -10.15 22.32
CA GLU A 311 -16.86 -9.76 23.68
C GLU A 311 -16.81 -8.23 23.85
N GLN A 312 -15.72 -7.58 23.44
CA GLN A 312 -15.59 -6.10 23.51
C GLN A 312 -16.60 -5.34 22.63
N LEU A 313 -17.04 -5.95 21.53
CA LEU A 313 -18.01 -5.36 20.61
C LEU A 313 -19.45 -5.57 21.09
N ALA A 314 -19.71 -6.64 21.84
CA ALA A 314 -21.03 -6.96 22.36
C ALA A 314 -21.58 -5.82 23.23
N ASP A 315 -20.73 -5.22 24.06
CA ASP A 315 -21.10 -4.08 24.92
C ASP A 315 -21.53 -2.86 24.10
N ARG A 316 -20.90 -2.62 22.94
CA ARG A 316 -21.18 -1.44 22.10
C ARG A 316 -22.38 -1.65 21.17
N ILE A 317 -22.61 -2.88 20.74
CA ILE A 317 -23.68 -3.25 19.79
C ILE A 317 -24.96 -3.63 20.54
N CYS A 318 -24.87 -3.89 21.85
CA CYS A 318 -25.96 -4.38 22.69
C CYS A 318 -26.56 -5.69 22.15
N LYS A 319 -25.71 -6.56 21.58
CA LYS A 319 -26.04 -7.91 21.13
C LYS A 319 -24.90 -8.85 21.51
N PRO A 320 -25.15 -10.11 21.90
CA PRO A 320 -24.09 -11.08 22.15
C PRO A 320 -23.30 -11.41 20.88
N PHE A 321 -22.02 -11.74 21.05
CA PHE A 321 -21.19 -12.28 19.99
C PHE A 321 -21.41 -13.80 19.85
N ALA A 322 -21.53 -14.27 18.61
CA ALA A 322 -21.59 -15.68 18.27
C ALA A 322 -20.49 -16.04 17.26
N SER A 323 -19.65 -17.01 17.62
CA SER A 323 -18.70 -17.62 16.68
C SER A 323 -19.46 -18.48 15.68
N VAL A 324 -18.97 -18.51 14.44
CA VAL A 324 -19.55 -19.32 13.36
C VAL A 324 -18.55 -20.40 12.96
N GLY A 325 -19.04 -21.62 12.80
CA GLY A 325 -18.23 -22.76 12.35
C GLY A 325 -18.16 -22.89 10.83
N ILE A 326 -17.14 -23.61 10.33
CA ILE A 326 -17.09 -24.01 8.92
C ILE A 326 -18.34 -24.85 8.59
N GLY A 327 -18.99 -24.55 7.47
CA GLY A 327 -20.21 -25.18 6.99
C GLY A 327 -21.50 -24.51 7.47
N GLU A 328 -21.43 -23.59 8.44
CA GLU A 328 -22.60 -22.92 8.96
C GLU A 328 -23.08 -21.82 8.00
N ARG A 329 -24.40 -21.72 7.85
CA ARG A 329 -25.06 -20.66 7.08
C ARG A 329 -25.21 -19.41 7.94
N ILE A 330 -24.77 -18.29 7.40
CA ILE A 330 -24.89 -16.97 7.99
C ILE A 330 -25.89 -16.17 7.18
N GLU A 331 -26.80 -15.48 7.87
CA GLU A 331 -27.73 -14.54 7.27
C GLU A 331 -27.85 -13.33 8.20
N GLY A 332 -27.65 -12.12 7.65
CA GLY A 332 -27.69 -10.90 8.44
C GLY A 332 -27.32 -9.67 7.62
N VAL A 333 -27.20 -8.53 8.30
CA VAL A 333 -26.81 -7.26 7.69
C VAL A 333 -25.32 -7.05 7.85
N ILE A 334 -24.61 -6.72 6.77
CA ILE A 334 -23.20 -6.36 6.82
C ILE A 334 -23.10 -4.95 7.39
N ALA A 335 -22.88 -4.85 8.70
CA ALA A 335 -22.92 -3.56 9.39
C ALA A 335 -21.67 -2.72 9.13
N ARG A 336 -20.47 -3.33 9.27
CA ARG A 336 -19.20 -2.63 9.09
C ARG A 336 -18.01 -3.58 8.89
N ARG A 337 -16.89 -3.01 8.47
CA ARG A 337 -15.56 -3.64 8.51
C ARG A 337 -14.94 -3.50 9.90
N VAL A 338 -14.24 -4.53 10.35
CA VAL A 338 -13.46 -4.57 11.58
C VAL A 338 -12.07 -5.07 11.22
N ASP A 339 -11.05 -4.23 11.40
CA ASP A 339 -9.66 -4.62 11.17
C ASP A 339 -9.06 -5.17 12.48
N LEU A 340 -8.64 -6.44 12.46
CA LEU A 340 -7.96 -7.12 13.55
C LEU A 340 -6.48 -7.34 13.20
N GLU A 341 -5.69 -7.84 14.16
CA GLU A 341 -4.28 -8.17 13.94
C GLU A 341 -4.14 -9.33 12.95
N GLY A 342 -4.95 -10.37 13.12
CA GLY A 342 -4.94 -11.56 12.26
C GLY A 342 -5.59 -11.36 10.89
N GLY A 343 -6.20 -10.20 10.63
CA GLY A 343 -6.84 -9.89 9.35
C GLY A 343 -8.10 -9.03 9.48
N CYS A 344 -8.76 -8.81 8.34
CA CYS A 344 -9.96 -7.98 8.26
C CYS A 344 -11.22 -8.85 8.29
N TYR A 345 -12.23 -8.40 9.04
CA TYR A 345 -13.49 -9.10 9.21
C TYR A 345 -14.67 -8.17 8.89
N ALA A 346 -15.76 -8.75 8.41
CA ALA A 346 -17.05 -8.10 8.35
C ALA A 346 -17.84 -8.43 9.62
N LEU A 347 -18.44 -7.40 10.20
CA LEU A 347 -19.44 -7.56 11.25
C LEU A 347 -20.79 -7.80 10.60
N VAL A 348 -21.35 -8.97 10.87
CA VAL A 348 -22.68 -9.36 10.38
C VAL A 348 -23.64 -9.36 11.55
N GLU A 349 -24.54 -8.39 11.56
CA GLU A 349 -25.59 -8.32 12.56
C GLU A 349 -26.77 -9.22 12.18
N ARG A 350 -27.18 -10.08 13.09
CA ARG A 350 -28.39 -10.90 12.97
C ARG A 350 -29.45 -10.37 13.93
N SER A 351 -30.59 -11.06 14.01
CA SER A 351 -31.73 -10.62 14.82
C SER A 351 -31.46 -10.64 16.32
N ARG A 352 -30.64 -11.58 16.82
CA ARG A 352 -30.41 -11.79 18.27
C ARG A 352 -28.96 -11.64 18.71
N ASP A 353 -28.02 -11.68 17.77
CA ASP A 353 -26.59 -11.68 18.01
C ASP A 353 -25.87 -11.02 16.82
N PHE A 354 -24.55 -11.02 16.85
CA PHE A 354 -23.73 -10.70 15.69
C PHE A 354 -22.55 -11.65 15.60
N THR A 355 -21.95 -11.71 14.42
CA THR A 355 -20.75 -12.51 14.17
C THR A 355 -19.71 -11.73 13.38
N LEU A 356 -18.47 -12.22 13.42
CA LEU A 356 -17.34 -11.70 12.68
C LEU A 356 -16.88 -12.74 11.67
N VAL A 357 -16.82 -12.34 10.41
CA VAL A 357 -16.50 -13.25 9.30
C VAL A 357 -15.42 -12.68 8.39
N PRO A 358 -14.58 -13.50 7.75
CA PRO A 358 -13.48 -12.99 6.92
C PRO A 358 -13.96 -12.00 5.86
N TRP A 359 -13.31 -10.84 5.79
CA TRP A 359 -13.64 -9.78 4.84
C TRP A 359 -13.38 -10.20 3.39
N ARG A 360 -14.24 -9.77 2.48
CA ARG A 360 -14.02 -9.84 1.02
C ARG A 360 -14.41 -8.51 0.40
N ASP A 361 -13.69 -8.07 -0.62
CA ASP A 361 -13.92 -6.75 -1.25
C ASP A 361 -15.35 -6.59 -1.83
N VAL A 362 -16.00 -7.69 -2.19
CA VAL A 362 -17.41 -7.70 -2.61
C VAL A 362 -18.36 -7.14 -1.53
N LEU A 363 -17.96 -7.18 -0.26
CA LEU A 363 -18.75 -6.66 0.86
C LEU A 363 -18.73 -5.15 0.96
N GLU A 364 -17.69 -4.49 0.43
CA GLU A 364 -17.57 -3.03 0.48
C GLU A 364 -18.78 -2.34 -0.16
N ARG A 365 -19.25 -2.85 -1.30
CA ARG A 365 -20.43 -2.34 -2.03
C ARG A 365 -21.78 -2.76 -1.43
N ASN A 366 -21.74 -3.62 -0.42
CA ASN A 366 -22.91 -4.22 0.21
C ASN A 366 -22.99 -3.93 1.71
N MET A 367 -22.21 -2.98 2.22
CA MET A 367 -22.39 -2.44 3.57
C MET A 367 -23.80 -1.90 3.75
N GLY A 368 -24.40 -2.18 4.92
CA GLY A 368 -25.78 -1.85 5.27
C GLY A 368 -26.84 -2.75 4.60
N LYS A 369 -26.46 -3.71 3.75
CA LYS A 369 -27.40 -4.60 3.06
C LYS A 369 -27.46 -5.99 3.73
N ALA A 370 -28.61 -6.65 3.57
CA ALA A 370 -28.76 -8.05 3.92
C ALA A 370 -27.92 -8.93 2.99
N ALA A 371 -27.21 -9.87 3.58
CA ALA A 371 -26.40 -10.86 2.88
C ALA A 371 -26.57 -12.22 3.54
N SER A 372 -26.43 -13.26 2.74
CA SER A 372 -26.37 -14.63 3.22
C SER A 372 -25.16 -15.35 2.61
N GLY A 373 -24.63 -16.34 3.31
CA GLY A 373 -23.49 -17.10 2.85
C GLY A 373 -23.22 -18.32 3.70
N ILE A 374 -22.34 -19.19 3.22
CA ILE A 374 -21.88 -20.35 3.97
C ILE A 374 -20.40 -20.13 4.31
N MET A 375 -20.05 -20.33 5.58
CA MET A 375 -18.66 -20.27 6.02
C MET A 375 -17.87 -21.46 5.48
N ARG A 376 -16.74 -21.20 4.82
CA ARG A 376 -15.79 -22.20 4.32
C ARG A 376 -14.43 -21.96 4.97
N ALA A 377 -13.52 -22.93 4.80
CA ALA A 377 -12.16 -22.84 5.30
C ALA A 377 -11.37 -21.66 4.70
N ASP A 378 -11.67 -21.30 3.44
CA ASP A 378 -11.01 -20.24 2.67
C ASP A 378 -11.78 -18.89 2.67
N GLY A 379 -12.91 -18.81 3.38
CA GLY A 379 -13.72 -17.59 3.48
C GLY A 379 -15.21 -17.85 3.30
N ILE A 380 -15.95 -16.83 2.83
CA ILE A 380 -17.41 -16.93 2.63
C ILE A 380 -17.78 -16.74 1.16
N SER A 381 -18.65 -17.61 0.67
CA SER A 381 -19.40 -17.41 -0.57
C SER A 381 -20.68 -16.63 -0.26
N TRP A 382 -20.74 -15.38 -0.73
CA TRP A 382 -21.83 -14.45 -0.44
C TRP A 382 -22.90 -14.44 -1.53
N GLN A 383 -24.16 -14.31 -1.10
CA GLN A 383 -25.32 -13.97 -1.91
C GLN A 383 -25.96 -12.70 -1.31
N PHE A 384 -26.26 -11.71 -2.15
CA PHE A 384 -26.79 -10.41 -1.76
C PHE A 384 -28.19 -10.22 -2.33
N GLY A 385 -29.15 -9.74 -1.52
CA GLY A 385 -30.50 -9.41 -2.01
C GLY A 385 -31.66 -9.95 -1.16
N ARG A 386 -32.84 -9.32 -1.32
CA ARG A 386 -34.10 -9.64 -0.61
C ARG A 386 -34.55 -11.06 -0.92
N GLY A 387 -34.98 -11.79 0.11
CA GLY A 387 -35.36 -13.20 0.03
C GLY A 387 -36.36 -13.57 -1.07
N ARG A 388 -36.31 -14.87 -1.40
CA ARG A 388 -37.08 -15.69 -2.36
C ARG A 388 -36.53 -15.76 -3.79
N ALA A 389 -35.59 -16.67 -3.99
CA ALA A 389 -35.73 -17.65 -5.08
C ALA A 389 -36.36 -18.90 -4.46
N GLY A 390 -37.50 -19.36 -5.01
CA GLY A 390 -38.16 -20.60 -4.60
C GLY A 390 -37.27 -21.84 -4.85
N PRO A 391 -37.68 -23.02 -4.39
CA PRO A 391 -36.86 -24.22 -4.50
C PRO A 391 -36.62 -24.56 -5.98
N SER A 392 -35.36 -24.64 -6.40
CA SER A 392 -34.99 -25.32 -7.65
C SER A 392 -34.84 -26.80 -7.31
N ILE A 393 -35.85 -27.59 -7.69
CA ILE A 393 -35.73 -29.04 -7.80
C ILE A 393 -34.95 -29.32 -9.09
N SER A 394 -33.88 -30.09 -8.99
CA SER A 394 -33.45 -31.05 -10.02
C SER A 394 -32.82 -32.24 -9.32
#